data_AF-A0A925AIL4-F1
#
_entry.id   AF-A0A925AIL4-F1
#
_cell.length_a   1.000
_cell.length_b   1.000
_cell.length_c   1.000
_cell.angle_alpha   90.00
_cell.angle_beta   90.00
_cell.angle_gamma   90.00
#
_symmetry.space_group_name_H-M   'P 1'
#
loop_
_entity.id
_entity.type
_entity.pdbx_description
1 polymer ?
#
loop_
_entity_poly.entity_id
_entity_poly.type
_entity_poly.pdbx_seq_one_letter_code
_entity_poly.pdbx_strand_id
1 'polypeptide(L)'
;HLHHPRGFYKDKNILLQISKKIHHILKQDFPRVQEFHEMIDLLKTNENALTFQTRAQFYAFLRSACTLMINSGQIDFYPVLHEMHKDNLERGYFFVNGFISPNVYLNLVAVAYGAEDLQWAKKFTEQYRNKVIGDEGQFFYRLNMAKCLFVEGKFEEASDYIPEAPSSSHYHHMVRRLEIKIYYELHSDLLLYKIDAFRKFIVRTATKTIAANLRTMDINFLNILMQLIQTPRKDKARSARLVTRIEGKKLLAERPWLLEKARELG
;
A
#
# COMPACT_ATOMS: atom_id res chain seq x y z
N HIS A 1 53.94 -0.37 -13.33
CA HIS A 1 53.35 -0.18 -12.00
C HIS A 1 51.85 0.09 -12.14
N LEU A 2 51.03 -0.94 -11.94
CA LEU A 2 49.58 -0.81 -11.88
C LEU A 2 49.21 -0.24 -10.50
N HIS A 3 48.99 1.07 -10.42
CA HIS A 3 48.33 1.67 -9.26
C HIS A 3 46.87 1.19 -9.27
N HIS A 4 46.59 0.05 -8.66
CA HIS A 4 45.24 -0.27 -8.23
C HIS A 4 44.87 0.70 -7.10
N PRO A 5 43.83 1.54 -7.27
CA PRO A 5 43.48 2.51 -6.26
C PRO A 5 42.89 1.76 -5.07
N ARG A 6 43.45 1.98 -3.87
CA ARG A 6 42.95 1.41 -2.60
C ARG A 6 41.44 1.66 -2.38
N GLY A 7 40.88 2.69 -3.03
CA GLY A 7 39.43 2.96 -3.05
C GLY A 7 38.60 1.85 -3.70
N PHE A 8 39.04 1.28 -4.82
CA PHE A 8 38.25 0.28 -5.57
C PHE A 8 38.01 -1.02 -4.78
N TYR A 9 38.97 -1.45 -3.97
CA TYR A 9 38.81 -2.62 -3.10
C TYR A 9 37.92 -2.33 -1.88
N LYS A 10 37.96 -1.10 -1.36
CA LYS A 10 37.08 -0.64 -0.26
C LYS A 10 35.63 -0.53 -0.74
N ASP A 11 35.42 -0.03 -1.96
CA ASP A 11 34.10 0.11 -2.59
C ASP A 11 33.47 -1.26 -2.93
N LYS A 12 34.29 -2.23 -3.41
CA LYS A 12 33.83 -3.62 -3.57
C LYS A 12 33.47 -4.28 -2.24
N ASN A 13 34.20 -3.97 -1.17
CA ASN A 13 33.92 -4.51 0.16
C ASN A 13 32.59 -3.97 0.71
N ILE A 14 32.33 -2.66 0.60
CA ILE A 14 31.08 -2.08 1.09
C ILE A 14 29.85 -2.55 0.29
N LEU A 15 29.97 -2.67 -1.04
CA LEU A 15 28.90 -3.24 -1.88
C LEU A 15 28.54 -4.66 -1.47
N LEU A 16 29.55 -5.49 -1.20
CA LEU A 16 29.36 -6.87 -0.75
C LEU A 16 28.74 -6.91 0.65
N GLN A 17 29.17 -6.04 1.57
CA GLN A 17 28.60 -5.95 2.92
C GLN A 17 27.13 -5.56 2.90
N ILE A 18 26.77 -4.50 2.18
CA ILE A 18 25.38 -4.04 2.02
C ILE A 18 24.53 -5.14 1.39
N SER A 19 25.01 -5.76 0.30
CA SER A 19 24.27 -6.82 -0.38
C SER A 19 24.03 -8.04 0.53
N LYS A 20 25.04 -8.44 1.33
CA LYS A 20 24.91 -9.53 2.31
C LYS A 20 23.89 -9.20 3.40
N LYS A 21 23.89 -7.97 3.91
CA LYS A 21 22.96 -7.56 4.99
C LYS A 21 21.52 -7.43 4.48
N ILE A 22 21.30 -6.91 3.26
CA ILE A 22 19.98 -6.95 2.60
C ILE A 22 19.51 -8.40 2.43
N HIS A 23 20.37 -9.27 1.89
CA HIS A 23 20.02 -10.69 1.70
C HIS A 23 19.69 -11.40 3.02
N HIS A 24 20.36 -11.03 4.11
CA HIS A 24 20.05 -11.56 5.44
C HIS A 24 18.64 -11.15 5.88
N ILE A 25 18.29 -9.87 5.80
CA ILE A 25 16.95 -9.36 6.15
C ILE A 25 15.87 -10.02 5.29
N LEU A 26 16.11 -10.17 3.97
CA LEU A 26 15.16 -10.80 3.06
C LEU A 26 14.93 -12.30 3.31
N LYS A 27 15.83 -12.96 4.06
CA LYS A 27 15.71 -14.38 4.42
C LYS A 27 15.06 -14.63 5.78
N GLN A 28 14.90 -13.59 6.59
CA GLN A 28 14.26 -13.73 7.89
C GLN A 28 12.73 -13.73 7.71
N ASP A 29 12.05 -14.61 8.45
CA ASP A 29 10.59 -14.62 8.47
C ASP A 29 10.01 -13.41 9.22
N PHE A 30 10.75 -12.90 10.22
CA PHE A 30 10.33 -11.81 11.10
C PHE A 30 11.50 -10.84 11.39
N PRO A 31 11.97 -10.08 10.39
CA PRO A 31 13.00 -9.07 10.63
C PRO A 31 12.48 -7.95 11.53
N ARG A 32 13.36 -7.37 12.35
CA ARG A 32 13.00 -6.28 13.26
C ARG A 32 13.12 -4.92 12.58
N VAL A 33 12.25 -3.98 12.95
CA VAL A 33 12.31 -2.57 12.52
C VAL A 33 13.72 -1.96 12.69
N GLN A 34 14.40 -2.27 13.79
CA GLN A 34 15.76 -1.80 14.06
C GLN A 34 16.76 -2.19 12.95
N GLU A 35 16.63 -3.38 12.37
CA GLU A 35 17.53 -3.85 11.32
C GLU A 35 17.39 -3.03 10.03
N PHE A 36 16.19 -2.48 9.77
CA PHE A 36 15.95 -1.58 8.66
C PHE A 36 16.54 -0.19 8.91
N HIS A 37 16.43 0.34 10.13
CA HIS A 37 17.09 1.59 10.50
C HIS A 37 18.61 1.51 10.32
N GLU A 38 19.23 0.43 10.82
CA GLU A 38 20.66 0.21 10.63
C GLU A 38 21.07 0.10 9.15
N MET A 39 20.22 -0.52 8.32
CA MET A 39 20.46 -0.60 6.88
C MET A 39 20.36 0.76 6.19
N ILE A 40 19.37 1.56 6.57
CA ILE A 40 19.20 2.92 6.05
C ILE A 40 20.41 3.77 6.43
N ASP A 41 20.89 3.68 7.68
CA ASP A 41 22.07 4.41 8.14
C ASP A 41 23.35 3.94 7.43
N LEU A 42 23.48 2.63 7.19
CA LEU A 42 24.59 2.09 6.42
C LEU A 42 24.59 2.60 4.97
N LEU A 43 23.43 2.66 4.32
CA LEU A 43 23.28 3.23 2.98
C LEU A 43 23.64 4.72 2.97
N LYS A 44 23.12 5.50 3.92
CA LYS A 44 23.39 6.94 4.07
C LYS A 44 24.87 7.24 4.28
N THR A 45 25.52 6.50 5.19
CA THR A 45 26.94 6.71 5.54
C THR A 45 27.88 6.36 4.38
N ASN A 46 27.43 5.52 3.44
CA ASN A 46 28.24 5.06 2.32
C ASN A 46 27.74 5.57 0.97
N GLU A 47 26.93 6.63 0.93
CA GLU A 47 26.33 7.11 -0.32
C GLU A 47 27.36 7.39 -1.40
N ASN A 48 28.48 8.03 -1.05
CA ASN A 48 29.53 8.41 -2.00
C ASN A 48 30.24 7.21 -2.66
N ALA A 49 30.19 6.03 -2.03
CA ALA A 49 30.78 4.80 -2.56
C ALA A 49 29.83 4.04 -3.51
N LEU A 50 28.58 4.50 -3.66
CA LEU A 50 27.54 3.83 -4.44
C LEU A 50 27.15 4.67 -5.65
N THR A 51 26.81 4.03 -6.76
CA THR A 51 26.19 4.75 -7.89
C THR A 51 24.74 5.12 -7.57
N PHE A 52 24.18 6.10 -8.26
CA PHE A 52 22.76 6.44 -8.14
C PHE A 52 21.85 5.21 -8.35
N GLN A 53 22.13 4.43 -9.42
CA GLN A 53 21.36 3.24 -9.76
C GLN A 53 21.45 2.18 -8.66
N THR A 54 22.64 1.95 -8.11
CA THR A 54 22.85 0.99 -7.03
C THR A 54 22.12 1.41 -5.75
N ARG A 55 22.17 2.70 -5.37
CA ARG A 55 21.42 3.22 -4.21
C ARG A 55 19.93 3.02 -4.40
N ALA A 56 19.39 3.47 -5.54
CA ALA A 56 17.97 3.34 -5.85
C ALA A 56 17.50 1.88 -5.79
N GLN A 57 18.33 0.94 -6.26
CA GLN A 57 18.04 -0.50 -6.21
C GLN A 57 18.05 -1.04 -4.77
N PHE A 58 19.03 -0.70 -3.95
CA PHE A 58 19.07 -1.16 -2.55
C PHE A 58 17.88 -0.62 -1.74
N TYR A 59 17.54 0.65 -1.91
CA TYR A 59 16.34 1.20 -1.31
C TYR A 59 15.07 0.54 -1.84
N ALA A 60 15.00 0.18 -3.12
CA ALA A 60 13.87 -0.56 -3.65
C ALA A 60 13.69 -1.92 -2.96
N PHE A 61 14.79 -2.66 -2.70
CA PHE A 61 14.72 -3.91 -1.95
C PHE A 61 14.22 -3.72 -0.52
N LEU A 62 14.71 -2.70 0.20
CA LEU A 62 14.24 -2.39 1.55
C LEU A 62 12.75 -2.00 1.55
N ARG A 63 12.31 -1.16 0.61
CA ARG A 63 10.89 -0.80 0.44
C ARG A 63 10.02 -2.03 0.20
N SER A 64 10.45 -2.92 -0.70
CA SER A 64 9.74 -4.17 -0.97
C SER A 64 9.67 -5.07 0.27
N ALA A 65 10.74 -5.15 1.05
CA ALA A 65 10.77 -5.93 2.28
C ALA A 65 9.79 -5.37 3.34
N CYS A 66 9.77 -4.05 3.57
CA CYS A 66 8.78 -3.44 4.46
C CYS A 66 7.34 -3.71 3.99
N THR A 67 7.06 -3.58 2.69
CA THR A 67 5.74 -3.88 2.13
C THR A 67 5.32 -5.32 2.39
N LEU A 68 6.24 -6.28 2.31
CA LEU A 68 5.95 -7.69 2.65
C LEU A 68 5.61 -7.87 4.13
N MET A 69 6.30 -7.16 5.03
CA MET A 69 6.01 -7.19 6.48
C MET A 69 4.65 -6.56 6.80
N ILE A 70 4.33 -5.43 6.18
CA ILE A 70 3.01 -4.81 6.31
C ILE A 70 1.92 -5.76 5.83
N ASN A 71 2.11 -6.41 4.67
CA ASN A 71 1.15 -7.36 4.11
C ASN A 71 0.98 -8.62 4.96
N SER A 72 1.98 -8.99 5.77
CA SER A 72 1.88 -10.09 6.74
C SER A 72 1.25 -9.67 8.08
N GLY A 73 0.91 -8.40 8.24
CA GLY A 73 0.22 -7.87 9.42
C GLY A 73 1.12 -7.09 10.39
N GLN A 74 2.41 -6.92 10.08
CA GLN A 74 3.34 -6.15 10.91
C GLN A 74 3.22 -4.65 10.59
N ILE A 75 2.20 -4.01 11.17
CA ILE A 75 1.86 -2.60 10.91
C ILE A 75 2.93 -1.61 11.37
N ASP A 76 3.80 -2.00 12.31
CA ASP A 76 4.90 -1.16 12.83
C ASP A 76 5.94 -0.79 11.75
N PHE A 77 5.87 -1.44 10.58
CA PHE A 77 6.69 -1.11 9.41
C PHE A 77 6.16 0.09 8.60
N TYR A 78 4.93 0.55 8.83
CA TYR A 78 4.38 1.72 8.14
C TYR A 78 5.22 2.98 8.35
N PRO A 79 5.56 3.40 9.59
CA PRO A 79 6.41 4.58 9.81
C PRO A 79 7.78 4.47 9.14
N VAL A 80 8.43 3.31 9.22
CA VAL A 80 9.74 3.06 8.62
C VAL A 80 9.69 3.20 7.09
N LEU A 81 8.68 2.58 6.48
CA LEU A 81 8.47 2.65 5.04
C LEU A 81 8.11 4.06 4.60
N HIS A 82 7.32 4.79 5.39
CA HIS A 82 6.92 6.17 5.11
C HIS A 82 8.11 7.13 5.15
N GLU A 83 8.95 7.08 6.18
CA GLU A 83 10.17 7.88 6.24
C GLU A 83 11.11 7.58 5.06
N MET A 84 11.28 6.30 4.73
CA MET A 84 12.06 5.90 3.57
C MET A 84 11.43 6.39 2.25
N HIS A 85 10.11 6.38 2.14
CA HIS A 85 9.39 6.90 0.98
C HIS A 85 9.61 8.41 0.81
N LYS A 86 9.55 9.21 1.88
CA LYS A 86 9.81 10.65 1.85
C LYS A 86 11.23 10.95 1.36
N ASP A 87 12.22 10.34 2.00
CA ASP A 87 13.65 10.47 1.62
C ASP A 87 13.89 10.04 0.16
N ASN A 88 13.35 8.89 -0.25
CA ASN A 88 13.54 8.37 -1.61
C ASN A 88 12.84 9.22 -2.69
N LEU A 89 11.73 9.88 -2.33
CA LEU A 89 11.03 10.84 -3.20
C LEU A 89 11.90 12.07 -3.43
N GLU A 90 12.47 12.66 -2.37
CA GLU A 90 13.37 13.81 -2.47
C GLU A 90 14.63 13.49 -3.29
N ARG A 91 15.16 12.27 -3.14
CA ARG A 91 16.33 11.78 -3.88
C ARG A 91 16.07 11.42 -5.34
N GLY A 92 14.81 11.46 -5.77
CA GLY A 92 14.43 11.18 -7.15
C GLY A 92 14.32 9.70 -7.51
N TYR A 93 14.35 8.76 -6.54
CA TYR A 93 14.39 7.31 -6.81
C TYR A 93 13.08 6.74 -7.36
N PHE A 94 12.00 7.52 -7.31
CA PHE A 94 10.69 7.16 -7.84
C PHE A 94 10.42 7.69 -9.25
N PHE A 95 11.29 8.55 -9.79
CA PHE A 95 11.05 9.22 -11.05
C PHE A 95 11.66 8.48 -12.22
N VAL A 96 10.89 8.36 -13.29
CA VAL A 96 11.32 7.96 -14.63
C VAL A 96 11.03 9.13 -15.55
N ASN A 97 12.07 9.75 -16.10
CA ASN A 97 11.97 10.96 -16.93
C ASN A 97 11.19 12.11 -16.28
N GLY A 98 11.31 12.27 -14.95
CA GLY A 98 10.60 13.31 -14.19
C GLY A 98 9.12 13.01 -13.88
N PHE A 99 8.66 11.80 -14.16
CA PHE A 99 7.30 11.32 -13.84
C PHE A 99 7.33 10.12 -12.90
N ILE A 100 6.22 9.91 -12.19
CA ILE A 100 6.00 8.83 -11.22
C ILE A 100 5.03 7.82 -11.83
N SER A 101 5.31 6.53 -11.69
CA SER A 101 4.35 5.52 -12.16
C SER A 101 3.06 5.53 -11.33
N PRO A 102 1.90 5.18 -11.91
CA PRO A 102 0.64 5.18 -11.17
C PRO A 102 0.68 4.34 -9.89
N ASN A 103 1.31 3.16 -9.94
CA ASN A 103 1.46 2.30 -8.76
C ASN A 103 2.26 2.96 -7.65
N VAL A 104 3.35 3.66 -7.98
CA VAL A 104 4.14 4.39 -6.99
C VAL A 104 3.33 5.53 -6.39
N TYR A 105 2.62 6.29 -7.23
CA TYR A 105 1.79 7.41 -6.79
C TYR A 105 0.67 6.96 -5.83
N LEU A 106 -0.01 5.86 -6.13
CA LEU A 106 -1.01 5.26 -5.25
C LEU A 106 -0.38 4.70 -3.96
N ASN A 107 0.79 4.07 -4.06
CA ASN A 107 1.44 3.41 -2.92
C ASN A 107 2.05 4.41 -1.92
N LEU A 108 2.59 5.54 -2.40
CA LEU A 108 3.12 6.60 -1.53
C LEU A 108 2.03 7.14 -0.60
N VAL A 109 0.86 7.44 -1.15
CA VAL A 109 -0.33 7.83 -0.36
C VAL A 109 -0.77 6.71 0.56
N ALA A 110 -0.72 5.46 0.09
CA ALA A 110 -1.19 4.33 0.87
C ALA A 110 -0.36 4.06 2.13
N VAL A 111 0.96 4.19 2.01
CA VAL A 111 1.90 4.06 3.12
C VAL A 111 1.75 5.23 4.09
N ALA A 112 1.57 6.45 3.58
CA ALA A 112 1.46 7.65 4.40
C ALA A 112 0.26 7.59 5.36
N TYR A 113 -0.94 7.20 4.89
CA TYR A 113 -2.07 7.05 5.80
C TYR A 113 -1.87 5.90 6.80
N GLY A 114 -1.19 4.81 6.40
CA GLY A 114 -0.90 3.69 7.30
C GLY A 114 0.09 4.07 8.39
N ALA A 115 0.92 5.07 8.13
CA ALA A 115 1.80 5.74 9.10
C ALA A 115 1.13 6.92 9.82
N GLU A 116 -0.20 7.06 9.68
CA GLU A 116 -1.02 8.12 10.28
C GLU A 116 -0.63 9.56 9.86
N ASP A 117 0.09 9.72 8.74
CA ASP A 117 0.51 11.01 8.19
C ASP A 117 -0.39 11.45 7.01
N LEU A 118 -1.67 11.70 7.34
CA LEU A 118 -2.68 12.08 6.36
C LEU A 118 -2.39 13.44 5.70
N GLN A 119 -1.76 14.36 6.44
CA GLN A 119 -1.42 15.70 5.93
C GLN A 119 -0.37 15.61 4.83
N TRP A 120 0.67 14.79 5.03
CA TRP A 120 1.64 14.53 3.96
C TRP A 120 0.97 13.88 2.76
N ALA A 121 0.09 12.89 2.97
CA ALA A 121 -0.60 12.18 1.89
C ALA A 121 -1.38 13.13 0.97
N LYS A 122 -2.14 14.08 1.54
CA LYS A 122 -2.88 15.11 0.80
C LYS A 122 -1.95 16.06 0.06
N LYS A 123 -0.93 16.58 0.74
CA LYS A 123 0.05 17.49 0.13
C LYS A 123 0.78 16.83 -1.05
N PHE A 124 1.20 15.59 -0.90
CA PHE A 124 1.82 14.80 -1.96
C PHE A 124 0.86 14.61 -3.15
N THR A 125 -0.40 14.24 -2.87
CA THR A 125 -1.42 14.05 -3.90
C THR A 125 -1.62 15.32 -4.73
N GLU A 126 -1.71 16.48 -4.09
CA GLU A 126 -1.84 17.75 -4.80
C GLU A 126 -0.57 18.14 -5.56
N GLN A 127 0.59 18.01 -4.93
CA GLN A 127 1.86 18.43 -5.50
C GLN A 127 2.23 17.63 -6.76
N TYR A 128 1.89 16.34 -6.81
CA TYR A 128 2.32 15.43 -7.88
C TYR A 128 1.19 15.00 -8.83
N ARG A 129 0.00 15.61 -8.77
CA ARG A 129 -1.15 15.27 -9.63
C ARG A 129 -0.83 15.26 -11.15
N ASN A 130 0.02 16.19 -11.60
CA ASN A 130 0.41 16.34 -13.02
C ASN A 130 1.76 15.65 -13.33
N LYS A 131 2.24 14.78 -12.43
CA LYS A 131 3.51 14.06 -12.54
C LYS A 131 3.31 12.55 -12.64
N VAL A 132 2.09 12.07 -12.85
CA VAL A 132 1.81 10.65 -13.05
C VAL A 132 2.03 10.30 -14.52
N ILE A 133 2.69 9.16 -14.79
CA ILE A 133 2.90 8.66 -16.16
C ILE A 133 1.56 8.31 -16.80
N GLY A 134 1.35 8.77 -18.04
CA GLY A 134 0.19 8.47 -18.87
C GLY A 134 -0.92 9.51 -18.77
N ASP A 135 -1.98 9.31 -19.55
CA ASP A 135 -3.07 10.30 -19.70
C ASP A 135 -4.14 10.20 -18.59
N GLU A 136 -4.03 9.19 -17.73
CA GLU A 136 -4.96 8.92 -16.63
C GLU A 136 -4.56 9.63 -15.32
N GLY A 137 -3.73 10.67 -15.35
CA GLY A 137 -3.28 11.39 -14.15
C GLY A 137 -4.44 11.89 -13.26
N GLN A 138 -5.51 12.41 -13.88
CA GLN A 138 -6.70 12.85 -13.17
C GLN A 138 -7.44 11.69 -12.47
N PHE A 139 -7.45 10.49 -13.06
CA PHE A 139 -8.03 9.29 -12.45
C PHE A 139 -7.29 8.95 -11.15
N PHE A 140 -5.96 8.90 -11.18
CA PHE A 140 -5.15 8.56 -10.02
C PHE A 140 -5.19 9.64 -8.94
N TYR A 141 -5.19 10.92 -9.33
CA TYR A 141 -5.40 12.04 -8.41
C TYR A 141 -6.71 11.90 -7.65
N ARG A 142 -7.83 11.71 -8.38
CA ARG A 142 -9.15 11.52 -7.78
C ARG A 142 -9.20 10.31 -6.85
N LEU A 143 -8.64 9.18 -7.26
CA LEU A 143 -8.56 7.99 -6.41
C LEU A 143 -7.79 8.23 -5.11
N ASN A 144 -6.64 8.90 -5.16
CA ASN A 144 -5.87 9.20 -3.95
C ASN A 144 -6.57 10.21 -3.04
N MET A 145 -7.21 11.24 -3.61
CA MET A 145 -7.96 12.21 -2.82
C MET A 145 -9.17 11.57 -2.14
N ALA A 146 -9.93 10.73 -2.85
CA ALA A 146 -11.03 9.96 -2.26
C ALA A 146 -10.57 9.09 -1.08
N LYS A 147 -9.40 8.44 -1.18
CA LYS A 147 -8.81 7.68 -0.07
C LYS A 147 -8.44 8.58 1.12
N CYS A 148 -7.85 9.75 0.86
CA CYS A 148 -7.49 10.68 1.92
C CYS A 148 -8.74 11.19 2.67
N LEU A 149 -9.80 11.56 1.94
CA LEU A 149 -11.07 12.00 2.52
C LEU A 149 -11.77 10.87 3.29
N PHE A 150 -11.73 9.65 2.77
CA PHE A 150 -12.25 8.47 3.47
C PHE A 150 -11.57 8.26 4.83
N VAL A 151 -10.24 8.33 4.88
CA VAL A 151 -9.49 8.18 6.14
C VAL A 151 -9.76 9.34 7.11
N GLU A 152 -10.05 10.54 6.60
CA GLU A 152 -10.47 11.69 7.43
C GLU A 152 -11.89 11.55 7.99
N GLY A 153 -12.65 10.52 7.61
CA GLY A 153 -14.05 10.36 7.98
C GLY A 153 -15.02 11.23 7.18
N LYS A 154 -14.55 11.89 6.12
CA LYS A 154 -15.37 12.73 5.23
C LYS A 154 -15.92 11.90 4.08
N PHE A 155 -16.86 11.01 4.40
CA PHE A 155 -17.31 9.98 3.48
C PHE A 155 -18.14 10.53 2.30
N GLU A 156 -18.95 11.55 2.54
CA GLU A 156 -19.71 12.26 1.50
C GLU A 156 -18.76 12.93 0.50
N GLU A 157 -17.80 13.73 0.99
CA GLU A 157 -16.79 14.36 0.13
C GLU A 157 -15.94 13.30 -0.59
N ALA A 158 -15.60 12.19 0.07
CA ALA A 158 -14.86 11.10 -0.56
C ALA A 158 -15.61 10.50 -1.76
N SER A 159 -16.95 10.41 -1.68
CA SER A 159 -17.81 9.92 -2.76
C SER A 159 -17.69 10.79 -4.01
N ASP A 160 -17.62 12.11 -3.85
CA ASP A 160 -17.48 13.06 -4.97
C ASP A 160 -16.15 12.91 -5.71
N TYR A 161 -15.13 12.35 -5.06
CA TYR A 161 -13.82 12.07 -5.65
C TYR A 161 -13.69 10.67 -6.24
N ILE A 162 -14.70 9.80 -6.15
CA ILE A 162 -14.62 8.47 -6.76
C ILE A 162 -14.50 8.61 -8.28
N PRO A 163 -13.38 8.14 -8.89
CA PRO A 163 -13.20 8.28 -10.31
C PRO A 163 -13.99 7.20 -11.07
N GLU A 164 -14.41 7.54 -12.29
CA GLU A 164 -14.95 6.56 -13.21
C GLU A 164 -13.81 5.67 -13.74
N ALA A 165 -13.74 4.43 -13.25
CA ALA A 165 -12.79 3.44 -13.78
C ALA A 165 -13.45 2.63 -14.90
N PRO A 166 -12.85 2.55 -16.11
CA PRO A 166 -13.23 1.54 -17.09
C PRO A 166 -13.20 0.14 -16.45
N SER A 167 -14.17 -0.70 -16.76
CA SER A 167 -14.22 -2.07 -16.20
C SER A 167 -13.03 -2.94 -16.64
N SER A 168 -12.37 -2.58 -17.74
CA SER A 168 -11.12 -3.18 -18.20
C SER A 168 -9.88 -2.71 -17.42
N SER A 169 -9.98 -1.65 -16.62
CA SER A 169 -8.84 -1.12 -15.88
C SER A 169 -8.42 -2.09 -14.77
N HIS A 170 -7.11 -2.34 -14.67
CA HIS A 170 -6.53 -3.11 -13.57
C HIS A 170 -6.87 -2.49 -12.19
N TYR A 171 -7.08 -1.18 -12.14
CA TYR A 171 -7.39 -0.43 -10.91
C TYR A 171 -8.88 -0.43 -10.54
N HIS A 172 -9.77 -0.97 -11.39
CA HIS A 172 -11.22 -0.93 -11.17
C HIS A 172 -11.63 -1.53 -9.81
N HIS A 173 -10.98 -2.62 -9.42
CA HIS A 173 -11.26 -3.29 -8.15
C HIS A 173 -10.91 -2.43 -6.92
N MET A 174 -9.90 -1.54 -7.02
CA MET A 174 -9.56 -0.61 -5.94
C MET A 174 -10.64 0.46 -5.75
N VAL A 175 -11.16 0.99 -6.87
CA VAL A 175 -12.26 1.96 -6.87
C VAL A 175 -13.51 1.34 -6.26
N ARG A 176 -13.89 0.12 -6.68
CA ARG A 176 -15.06 -0.58 -6.15
C ARG A 176 -14.97 -0.87 -4.65
N ARG A 177 -13.78 -1.25 -4.16
CA ARG A 177 -13.57 -1.44 -2.72
C ARG A 177 -13.78 -0.15 -1.93
N LEU A 178 -13.17 0.95 -2.39
CA LEU A 178 -13.32 2.25 -1.74
C LEU A 178 -14.77 2.73 -1.76
N GLU A 179 -15.44 2.62 -2.91
CA GLU A 179 -16.85 2.93 -3.08
C GLU A 179 -17.69 2.16 -2.05
N ILE A 180 -17.56 0.82 -1.98
CA ILE A 180 -18.30 -0.01 -1.03
C ILE A 180 -18.04 0.40 0.44
N LYS A 181 -16.79 0.71 0.79
CA LYS A 181 -16.46 1.19 2.14
C LYS A 181 -17.17 2.52 2.45
N ILE A 182 -17.18 3.47 1.52
CA ILE A 182 -17.93 4.73 1.67
C ILE A 182 -19.41 4.46 1.90
N TYR A 183 -20.04 3.62 1.06
CA TYR A 183 -21.45 3.27 1.21
C TYR A 183 -21.76 2.58 2.55
N TYR A 184 -20.81 1.82 3.11
CA TYR A 184 -20.94 1.20 4.43
C TYR A 184 -20.94 2.26 5.54
N GLU A 185 -19.96 3.16 5.53
CA GLU A 185 -19.82 4.21 6.55
C GLU A 185 -20.99 5.21 6.50
N LEU A 186 -21.53 5.48 5.30
CA LEU A 186 -22.72 6.32 5.11
C LEU A 186 -24.04 5.61 5.45
N HIS A 187 -24.02 4.34 5.87
CA HIS A 187 -25.21 3.54 6.11
C HIS A 187 -26.23 3.58 4.96
N SER A 188 -25.73 3.59 3.72
CA SER A 188 -26.58 3.78 2.55
C SER A 188 -27.29 2.50 2.11
N ASP A 189 -28.56 2.63 1.76
CA ASP A 189 -29.39 1.54 1.21
C ASP A 189 -28.84 0.93 -0.09
N LEU A 190 -27.96 1.66 -0.79
CA LEU A 190 -27.34 1.20 -2.03
C LEU A 190 -26.17 0.23 -1.81
N LEU A 191 -25.71 0.05 -0.57
CA LEU A 191 -24.55 -0.78 -0.25
C LEU A 191 -24.68 -2.21 -0.77
N LEU A 192 -25.80 -2.88 -0.53
CA LEU A 192 -26.02 -4.26 -0.95
C LEU A 192 -25.98 -4.39 -2.48
N TYR A 193 -26.56 -3.42 -3.18
CA TYR A 193 -26.51 -3.36 -4.64
C TYR A 193 -25.06 -3.22 -5.16
N LYS A 194 -24.25 -2.37 -4.53
CA LYS A 194 -22.83 -2.18 -4.90
C LYS A 194 -22.00 -3.44 -4.64
N ILE A 195 -22.24 -4.13 -3.53
CA ILE A 195 -21.63 -5.43 -3.21
C ILE A 195 -21.93 -6.46 -4.30
N ASP A 196 -23.20 -6.59 -4.70
CA ASP A 196 -23.61 -7.54 -5.73
C ASP A 196 -23.06 -7.20 -7.11
N ALA A 197 -23.04 -5.92 -7.47
CA ALA A 197 -22.43 -5.45 -8.71
C ALA A 197 -20.93 -5.77 -8.76
N PHE A 198 -20.20 -5.53 -7.67
CA PHE A 198 -18.77 -5.84 -7.60
C PHE A 198 -18.51 -7.35 -7.63
N ARG A 199 -19.33 -8.16 -6.95
CA ARG A 199 -19.26 -9.63 -7.02
C ARG A 199 -19.41 -10.13 -8.46
N LYS A 200 -20.42 -9.64 -9.19
CA LYS A 200 -20.64 -9.98 -10.61
C LYS A 200 -19.45 -9.57 -11.49
N PHE A 201 -18.89 -8.38 -11.26
CA PHE A 201 -17.69 -7.92 -11.96
C PHE A 201 -16.50 -8.87 -11.74
N ILE A 202 -16.23 -9.28 -10.50
CA ILE A 202 -15.09 -10.14 -10.18
C ILE A 202 -15.19 -11.50 -10.88
N VAL A 203 -16.39 -12.09 -10.89
CA VAL A 203 -16.62 -13.42 -11.46
C VAL A 203 -16.60 -13.40 -13.00
N ARG A 204 -17.07 -12.32 -13.62
CA ARG A 204 -17.30 -12.27 -15.09
C ARG A 204 -16.23 -11.49 -15.86
N THR A 205 -15.86 -10.31 -15.38
CA THR A 205 -15.09 -9.32 -16.15
C THR A 205 -13.64 -9.23 -15.68
N ALA A 206 -13.43 -9.21 -14.37
CA ALA A 206 -12.09 -9.13 -13.76
C ALA A 206 -11.19 -10.31 -14.13
N THR A 207 -11.77 -11.42 -14.61
CA THR A 207 -11.01 -12.62 -14.99
C THR A 207 -9.96 -12.34 -16.08
N LYS A 208 -10.20 -11.31 -16.90
CA LYS A 208 -9.37 -10.91 -18.04
C LYS A 208 -8.25 -9.92 -17.67
N THR A 209 -8.37 -9.20 -16.56
CA THR A 209 -7.53 -8.02 -16.26
C THR A 209 -6.93 -8.00 -14.85
N ILE A 210 -7.42 -8.87 -13.96
CA ILE A 210 -7.02 -8.92 -12.55
C ILE A 210 -6.56 -10.34 -12.20
N ALA A 211 -5.40 -10.45 -11.56
CA ALA A 211 -4.79 -11.71 -11.15
C ALA A 211 -5.70 -12.51 -10.20
N ALA A 212 -5.66 -13.84 -10.28
CA ALA A 212 -6.53 -14.73 -9.50
C ALA A 212 -6.46 -14.46 -7.99
N ASN A 213 -5.26 -14.26 -7.44
CA ASN A 213 -5.09 -13.96 -6.02
C ASN A 213 -5.79 -12.68 -5.59
N LEU A 214 -5.72 -11.61 -6.39
CA LEU A 214 -6.40 -10.34 -6.11
C LEU A 214 -7.93 -10.52 -6.15
N ARG A 215 -8.44 -11.25 -7.15
CA ARG A 215 -9.87 -11.60 -7.22
C ARG A 215 -10.33 -12.37 -5.98
N THR A 216 -9.52 -13.32 -5.51
CA THR A 216 -9.80 -14.06 -4.26
C THR A 216 -9.81 -13.14 -3.04
N MET A 217 -8.88 -12.18 -2.95
CA MET A 217 -8.87 -11.17 -1.89
C MET A 217 -10.16 -10.33 -1.88
N ASP A 218 -10.63 -9.90 -3.06
CA ASP A 218 -11.85 -9.09 -3.20
C ASP A 218 -13.12 -9.90 -2.85
N ILE A 219 -13.25 -11.15 -3.33
CA ILE A 219 -14.37 -12.02 -2.95
C ILE A 219 -14.39 -12.26 -1.43
N ASN A 220 -13.21 -12.47 -0.84
CA ASN A 220 -13.08 -12.65 0.59
C ASN A 220 -13.48 -11.39 1.37
N PHE A 221 -13.10 -10.20 0.89
CA PHE A 221 -13.56 -8.92 1.44
C PHE A 221 -15.10 -8.83 1.42
N LEU A 222 -15.73 -9.08 0.27
CA LEU A 222 -17.20 -9.03 0.15
C LEU A 222 -17.92 -10.03 1.07
N ASN A 223 -17.37 -11.24 1.21
CA ASN A 223 -17.96 -12.26 2.07
C ASN A 223 -17.85 -11.91 3.56
N ILE A 224 -16.76 -11.28 4.00
CA ILE A 224 -16.63 -10.80 5.38
C ILE A 224 -17.53 -9.59 5.61
N LEU A 225 -17.57 -8.65 4.67
CA LEU A 225 -18.42 -7.47 4.77
C LEU A 225 -19.91 -7.83 4.91
N MET A 226 -20.40 -8.82 4.16
CA MET A 226 -21.77 -9.30 4.33
C MET A 226 -22.04 -9.83 5.74
N GLN A 227 -21.06 -10.48 6.38
CA GLN A 227 -21.22 -10.95 7.75
C GLN A 227 -21.18 -9.81 8.76
N LEU A 228 -20.39 -8.76 8.51
CA LEU A 228 -20.39 -7.54 9.33
C LEU A 228 -21.78 -6.88 9.28
N ILE A 229 -22.34 -6.69 8.09
CA ILE A 229 -23.67 -6.09 7.90
C ILE A 229 -24.77 -6.89 8.62
N GLN A 230 -24.68 -8.22 8.62
CA GLN A 230 -25.66 -9.11 9.25
C GLN A 230 -25.46 -9.31 10.76
N THR A 231 -24.37 -8.79 11.32
CA THR A 231 -24.07 -8.94 12.75
C THR A 231 -24.67 -7.77 13.52
N PRO A 232 -25.57 -8.02 14.50
CA PRO A 232 -26.10 -6.95 15.34
C PRO A 232 -24.99 -6.27 16.16
N ARG A 233 -25.17 -4.98 16.45
CA ARG A 233 -24.31 -4.25 17.38
C ARG A 233 -24.38 -4.86 18.79
N LYS A 234 -23.26 -4.81 19.53
CA LYS A 234 -23.07 -5.36 20.88
C LYS A 234 -23.06 -6.90 20.96
N ASP A 235 -22.88 -7.60 19.84
CA ASP A 235 -22.69 -9.07 19.83
C ASP A 235 -21.20 -9.42 19.92
N LYS A 236 -20.68 -9.43 21.16
CA LYS A 236 -19.28 -9.76 21.48
C LYS A 236 -18.84 -11.12 20.93
N ALA A 237 -19.73 -12.11 20.95
CA ALA A 237 -19.40 -13.45 20.51
C ALA A 237 -19.23 -13.53 18.99
N ARG A 238 -20.12 -12.88 18.21
CA ARG A 238 -19.95 -12.77 16.75
C ARG A 238 -18.78 -11.89 16.37
N SER A 239 -18.58 -10.76 17.06
CA SER A 239 -17.43 -9.88 16.87
C SER A 239 -16.11 -10.65 17.01
N ALA A 240 -15.91 -11.36 18.13
CA ALA A 240 -14.69 -12.15 18.35
C ALA A 240 -14.46 -13.22 17.26
N ARG A 241 -15.52 -13.94 16.85
CA ARG A 241 -15.42 -14.93 15.75
C ARG A 241 -15.06 -14.29 14.41
N LEU A 242 -15.56 -13.09 14.12
CA LEU A 242 -15.22 -12.35 12.91
C LEU A 242 -13.76 -11.90 12.93
N VAL A 243 -13.27 -11.38 14.05
CA VAL A 243 -11.86 -11.00 14.24
C VAL A 243 -10.94 -12.19 13.97
N THR A 244 -11.16 -13.34 14.62
CA THR A 244 -10.35 -14.56 14.38
C THR A 244 -10.40 -15.02 12.93
N ARG A 245 -11.59 -14.96 12.30
CA ARG A 245 -11.76 -15.35 10.89
C ARG A 245 -11.02 -14.42 9.94
N ILE A 246 -11.04 -13.12 10.23
CA ILE A 246 -10.28 -12.12 9.48
C ILE A 246 -8.80 -12.46 9.61
N GLU A 247 -8.26 -12.50 10.83
CA GLU A 247 -6.84 -12.80 11.13
C GLU A 247 -6.33 -14.07 10.44
N GLY A 248 -7.09 -15.17 10.49
CA GLY A 248 -6.68 -16.44 9.90
C GLY A 248 -6.75 -16.51 8.36
N LYS A 249 -7.34 -15.53 7.68
CA LYS A 249 -7.58 -15.60 6.23
C LYS A 249 -6.44 -14.99 5.42
N LYS A 250 -5.54 -15.80 4.87
CA LYS A 250 -4.34 -15.35 4.11
C LYS A 250 -4.61 -14.29 3.02
N LEU A 251 -5.56 -14.55 2.12
CA LEU A 251 -5.91 -13.63 1.02
C LEU A 251 -7.14 -12.80 1.39
N LEU A 252 -6.94 -11.58 1.86
CA LEU A 252 -8.04 -10.68 2.23
C LEU A 252 -7.69 -9.23 1.91
N ALA A 253 -8.54 -8.58 1.12
CA ALA A 253 -8.45 -7.14 0.90
C ALA A 253 -9.02 -6.37 2.10
N GLU A 254 -8.51 -5.14 2.33
CA GLU A 254 -8.99 -4.21 3.37
C GLU A 254 -8.98 -4.79 4.80
N ARG A 255 -8.06 -5.72 5.10
CA ARG A 255 -7.97 -6.37 6.42
C ARG A 255 -8.01 -5.39 7.60
N PRO A 256 -7.20 -4.30 7.65
CA PRO A 256 -7.19 -3.40 8.79
C PRO A 256 -8.58 -2.79 9.06
N TRP A 257 -9.25 -2.32 8.01
CA TRP A 257 -10.58 -1.74 8.11
C TRP A 257 -11.64 -2.77 8.51
N LEU A 258 -11.58 -4.00 7.97
CA LEU A 258 -12.49 -5.07 8.39
C LEU A 258 -12.30 -5.44 9.87
N LEU A 259 -11.07 -5.44 10.39
CA LEU A 259 -10.79 -5.69 11.81
C LEU A 259 -11.35 -4.58 12.69
N GLU A 260 -11.17 -3.32 12.29
CA GLU A 260 -11.74 -2.16 12.96
C GLU A 260 -13.27 -2.29 13.06
N LYS A 261 -13.97 -2.46 11.93
CA LYS A 261 -15.43 -2.62 11.91
C LYS A 261 -15.91 -3.86 12.69
N ALA A 262 -15.15 -4.96 12.65
CA ALA A 262 -15.50 -6.15 13.43
C ALA A 262 -15.42 -5.90 14.94
N ARG A 263 -14.43 -5.14 15.40
CA ARG A 263 -14.25 -4.79 16.83
C ARG A 263 -15.32 -3.83 17.34
N GLU A 264 -15.78 -2.91 16.50
CA GLU A 264 -16.89 -1.98 16.82
C GLU A 264 -18.24 -2.68 17.07
N LEU A 265 -18.41 -3.94 16.63
CA LEU A 265 -19.62 -4.72 16.88
C LEU A 265 -19.69 -5.31 18.29
N GLY A 266 -18.58 -5.38 19.01
CA GLY A 266 -18.47 -5.96 20.36
C GLY A 266 -18.84 -5.01 21.50
#